data_AF-A0A1V1ZFG0-F1
#
_entry.id   AF-A0A1V1ZFG0-F1
#
_cell.length_a   1.000
_cell.length_b   1.000
_cell.length_c   1.000
_cell.angle_alpha   90.00
_cell.angle_beta   90.00
_cell.angle_gamma   90.00
#
_symmetry.space_group_name_H-M   'P 1'
#
loop_
_entity.id
_entity.type
_entity.pdbx_description
1 polymer ?
#
loop_
_entity_poly.entity_id
_entity_poly.type
_entity_poly.pdbx_seq_one_letter_code
_entity_poly.pdbx_strand_id
1 'polypeptide(L)'
;MNRKISIQFITKWMTGTPNYDFVVDQNVLELTKGNDALFGLYMAAMTKVVLEHKGETLSPDQVYQQAENILVDYCANEENNMKPSKKIKKLIKNAKR
;
A
#
# COMPACT_ATOMS: atom_id res chain seq x y z
N MET A 1 -5.52 -4.08 19.17
CA MET A 1 -5.53 -4.91 17.93
C MET A 1 -4.08 -5.08 17.46
N ASN A 2 -3.63 -6.29 17.12
CA ASN A 2 -2.24 -6.56 16.72
C ASN A 2 -2.09 -6.47 15.18
N ARG A 3 -0.97 -5.94 14.66
CA ARG A 3 -0.64 -5.84 13.22
C ARG A 3 -0.93 -7.13 12.45
N LYS A 4 -0.59 -8.30 13.00
CA LYS A 4 -0.85 -9.59 12.34
C LYS A 4 -2.35 -9.84 12.12
N ILE A 5 -3.17 -9.55 13.12
CA ILE A 5 -4.63 -9.69 13.04
C ILE A 5 -5.20 -8.69 12.03
N SER A 6 -4.70 -7.45 12.03
CA SER A 6 -5.12 -6.43 11.07
C SER A 6 -4.81 -6.84 9.63
N ILE A 7 -3.60 -7.34 9.37
CA ILE A 7 -3.22 -7.83 8.04
C ILE A 7 -4.10 -9.01 7.62
N GLN A 8 -4.34 -9.97 8.51
CA GLN A 8 -5.24 -11.10 8.22
C GLN A 8 -6.66 -10.65 7.88
N PHE A 9 -7.17 -9.64 8.60
CA PHE A 9 -8.48 -9.07 8.31
C PHE A 9 -8.51 -8.43 6.91
N ILE A 10 -7.50 -7.61 6.58
CA ILE A 10 -7.37 -6.98 5.27
C ILE A 10 -7.27 -8.04 4.17
N THR A 11 -6.42 -9.05 4.33
CA THR A 11 -6.30 -10.14 3.35
C THR A 11 -7.63 -10.87 3.15
N LYS A 12 -8.34 -11.22 4.22
CA LYS A 12 -9.66 -11.86 4.13
C LYS A 12 -10.67 -11.01 3.38
N TRP A 13 -10.65 -9.69 3.61
CA TRP A 13 -11.52 -8.76 2.92
C TRP A 13 -11.17 -8.65 1.43
N MET A 14 -9.88 -8.49 1.11
CA MET A 14 -9.38 -8.40 -0.27
C MET A 14 -9.70 -9.66 -1.09
N THR A 15 -9.62 -10.86 -0.48
CA THR A 15 -9.95 -12.11 -1.16
C THR A 15 -11.45 -12.43 -1.20
N GLY A 16 -12.26 -11.74 -0.37
CA GLY A 16 -13.69 -12.00 -0.22
C GLY A 16 -14.59 -11.03 -0.97
N THR A 17 -14.04 -9.98 -1.57
CA THR A 17 -14.82 -8.98 -2.30
C THR A 17 -14.99 -9.38 -3.77
N PRO A 18 -16.23 -9.45 -4.28
CA PRO A 18 -16.48 -9.87 -5.67
C PRO A 18 -16.22 -8.75 -6.69
N ASN A 19 -16.05 -7.51 -6.24
CA ASN A 19 -16.05 -6.32 -7.10
C ASN A 19 -14.65 -5.75 -7.35
N TYR A 20 -13.61 -6.25 -6.68
CA TYR A 20 -12.26 -5.71 -6.78
C TYR A 20 -11.23 -6.82 -6.90
N ASP A 21 -10.37 -6.71 -7.91
CA ASP A 21 -9.20 -7.56 -8.06
C ASP A 21 -7.95 -6.82 -7.60
N PHE A 22 -7.20 -7.45 -6.70
CA PHE A 22 -5.94 -6.90 -6.20
C PHE A 22 -4.78 -7.63 -6.84
N VAL A 23 -3.94 -6.89 -7.56
CA VAL A 23 -2.73 -7.42 -8.17
C VAL A 23 -1.53 -7.10 -7.29
N VAL A 24 -0.82 -8.14 -6.86
CA VAL A 24 0.49 -8.02 -6.22
C VAL A 24 1.54 -8.45 -7.23
N ASP A 25 2.26 -7.48 -7.79
CA ASP A 25 3.27 -7.70 -8.81
C ASP A 25 4.71 -7.51 -8.26
N GLN A 26 5.69 -7.61 -9.15
CA GLN A 26 7.09 -7.38 -8.81
C GLN A 26 7.36 -5.95 -8.33
N ASN A 27 6.61 -4.95 -8.80
CA ASN A 27 6.80 -3.56 -8.41
C ASN A 27 6.51 -3.37 -6.91
N VAL A 28 5.49 -4.05 -6.39
CA VAL A 28 5.15 -4.07 -4.96
C VAL A 28 6.26 -4.74 -4.14
N LEU A 29 6.76 -5.88 -4.60
CA LEU A 29 7.85 -6.60 -3.93
C LEU A 29 9.14 -5.77 -3.89
N GLU A 30 9.44 -5.04 -4.97
CA GLU A 30 10.58 -4.13 -5.02
C GLU A 30 10.42 -2.88 -4.17
N LEU A 31 9.20 -2.34 -4.09
CA LEU A 31 8.85 -1.18 -3.27
C LEU A 31 9.03 -1.51 -1.78
N THR A 32 8.55 -2.69 -1.37
CA THR A 32 8.56 -3.13 0.03
C THR A 32 9.85 -3.85 0.43
N LYS A 33 10.63 -4.34 -0.55
CA LYS A 33 11.86 -5.13 -0.37
C LYS A 33 11.68 -6.33 0.57
N GLY A 34 10.52 -6.99 0.48
CA GLY A 34 10.20 -8.15 1.32
C GLY A 34 10.01 -7.82 2.80
N ASN A 35 9.83 -6.55 3.16
CA ASN A 35 9.50 -6.18 4.53
C ASN A 35 8.00 -6.33 4.77
N ASP A 36 7.61 -7.30 5.61
CA ASP A 36 6.21 -7.62 5.92
C ASP A 36 5.41 -6.42 6.45
N ALA A 37 6.05 -5.50 7.19
CA ALA A 37 5.36 -4.32 7.70
C ALA A 37 5.03 -3.33 6.59
N LEU A 38 5.97 -3.06 5.68
CA LEU A 38 5.74 -2.21 4.50
C LEU A 38 4.74 -2.86 3.54
N PHE A 39 4.82 -4.18 3.36
CA PHE A 39 3.87 -4.92 2.53
C PHE A 39 2.45 -4.90 3.13
N GLY A 40 2.33 -5.11 4.45
CA GLY A 40 1.05 -4.98 5.15
C GLY A 40 0.44 -3.57 5.04
N LEU A 41 1.27 -2.53 5.17
CA LEU A 41 0.83 -1.14 4.98
C LEU A 41 0.42 -0.87 3.53
N TYR A 42 1.14 -1.41 2.55
CA TYR A 42 0.78 -1.31 1.15
C TYR A 42 -0.58 -1.95 0.86
N MET A 43 -0.85 -3.16 1.38
CA MET A 43 -2.16 -3.81 1.25
C MET A 43 -3.28 -2.99 1.90
N ALA A 44 -3.00 -2.37 3.05
CA ALA A 44 -3.94 -1.44 3.67
C ALA A 44 -4.20 -0.21 2.80
N ALA A 45 -3.16 0.35 2.18
CA ALA A 45 -3.27 1.49 1.26
C ALA A 45 -4.09 1.14 0.00
N MET A 46 -3.83 -0.02 -0.62
CA MET A 46 -4.64 -0.50 -1.75
C MET A 46 -6.12 -0.64 -1.38
N THR A 47 -6.39 -1.26 -0.23
CA THR A 47 -7.75 -1.41 0.30
C THR A 47 -8.42 -0.06 0.52
N LYS A 48 -7.69 0.93 1.05
CA LYS A 48 -8.18 2.31 1.21
C LYS A 48 -8.55 2.93 -0.14
N VAL A 49 -7.67 2.83 -1.14
CA VAL A 49 -7.90 3.42 -2.48
C VAL A 49 -9.21 2.93 -3.08
N VAL A 50 -9.43 1.62 -3.11
CA VAL A 50 -10.67 1.05 -3.70
C VAL A 50 -11.91 1.38 -2.88
N LEU A 51 -11.77 1.53 -1.55
CA LEU A 51 -12.88 1.90 -0.66
C LEU A 51 -13.26 3.39 -0.75
N GLU A 52 -12.34 4.25 -1.20
CA GLU A 52 -12.61 5.68 -1.38
C GLU A 52 -13.16 5.98 -2.78
N HIS A 53 -12.91 5.11 -3.77
CA HIS A 53 -13.39 5.23 -5.14
C HIS A 53 -14.53 4.24 -5.42
N LYS A 54 -15.53 4.16 -4.52
CA LYS A 54 -16.65 3.22 -4.67
C LYS A 54 -17.45 3.52 -5.94
N GLY A 55 -17.60 2.52 -6.79
CA GLY A 55 -18.37 2.64 -8.04
C GLY A 55 -17.54 3.09 -9.24
N GLU A 56 -16.26 3.40 -9.05
CA GLU A 56 -15.32 3.66 -10.13
C GLU A 56 -14.51 2.39 -10.43
N THR A 57 -14.31 2.12 -11.72
CA THR A 57 -13.39 1.06 -12.15
C THR A 57 -12.00 1.66 -12.32
N LEU A 58 -11.17 1.51 -11.29
CA LEU A 58 -9.75 1.88 -11.37
C LEU A 58 -8.95 0.78 -12.07
N SER A 59 -8.00 1.16 -12.92
CA SER A 59 -7.03 0.21 -13.47
C SER A 59 -6.06 -0.25 -12.38
N PRO A 60 -5.44 -1.44 -12.53
CA PRO A 60 -4.42 -1.92 -11.60
C PRO A 60 -3.28 -0.90 -11.38
N ASP A 61 -2.87 -0.19 -12.43
CA ASP A 61 -1.82 0.84 -12.36
C ASP A 61 -2.27 2.06 -11.53
N GLN A 62 -3.53 2.48 -11.67
CA GLN A 62 -4.08 3.59 -10.88
C GLN A 62 -4.13 3.22 -9.39
N VAL A 63 -4.57 2.00 -9.07
CA VAL A 63 -4.58 1.50 -7.68
C VAL A 63 -3.15 1.45 -7.13
N TYR A 64 -2.20 0.94 -7.91
CA TYR A 64 -0.79 0.87 -7.53
C TYR A 64 -0.21 2.26 -7.22
N GLN A 65 -0.37 3.22 -8.14
CA GLN A 65 0.20 4.57 -7.99
C GLN A 65 -0.36 5.29 -6.77
N GLN A 66 -1.68 5.22 -6.55
CA GLN A 66 -2.30 5.85 -5.39
C GLN A 66 -1.88 5.16 -4.07
N ALA A 67 -1.82 3.83 -4.05
CA ALA A 67 -1.35 3.08 -2.88
C ALA A 67 0.14 3.33 -2.58
N GLU A 68 0.99 3.45 -3.61
CA GLU A 68 2.39 3.84 -3.48
C GLU A 68 2.50 5.22 -2.82
N ASN A 69 1.75 6.22 -3.31
CA ASN A 69 1.76 7.57 -2.74
C ASN A 69 1.36 7.57 -1.26
N ILE A 70 0.27 6.88 -0.91
CA ILE A 70 -0.17 6.76 0.49
C ILE A 70 0.93 6.14 1.37
N LEU A 71 1.59 5.09 0.90
CA LEU A 71 2.68 4.45 1.65
C LEU A 71 3.90 5.36 1.77
N VAL A 72 4.25 6.07 0.69
CA VAL A 72 5.36 7.03 0.66
C VAL A 72 5.11 8.15 1.66
N ASP A 73 3.91 8.75 1.67
CA ASP A 73 3.51 9.80 2.60
C ASP A 73 3.53 9.31 4.05
N TYR A 74 3.00 8.10 4.28
CA TYR A 74 3.04 7.46 5.60
C TYR A 74 4.47 7.28 6.10
N CYS A 75 5.41 6.90 5.22
CA CYS A 75 6.82 6.75 5.56
C CYS A 75 7.58 8.08 5.63
N ALA A 76 7.09 9.14 4.99
CA ALA A 76 7.69 10.46 5.02
C ALA A 76 7.42 11.19 6.34
N ASN A 77 6.33 10.84 7.03
CA ASN A 77 6.05 11.31 8.36
C ASN A 77 6.91 10.56 9.40
N GLU A 78 7.88 11.25 9.99
CA GLU A 78 8.80 10.70 10.99
C GLU A 78 8.08 10.24 12.27
N GLU A 79 6.94 10.84 12.62
CA GLU A 79 6.12 10.46 13.78
C GLU A 79 5.56 9.03 13.67
N ASN A 80 5.38 8.54 12.44
CA ASN A 80 4.91 7.17 12.20
C ASN A 80 5.97 6.11 12.49
N ASN A 81 7.24 6.52 12.72
CA ASN A 81 8.35 5.63 13.08
C ASN A 81 8.52 4.42 12.14
N MET A 82 8.14 4.57 10.87
CA MET A 82 8.20 3.51 9.87
C MET A 82 9.45 3.67 9.02
N LYS A 83 10.37 2.69 9.10
CA LYS A 83 11.59 2.68 8.31
C LYS A 83 11.31 2.43 6.82
N PRO A 84 11.54 3.41 5.91
CA PRO A 84 11.30 3.22 4.48
C PRO A 84 12.36 2.35 3.81
N SER A 85 11.96 1.66 2.75
CA SER A 85 12.89 0.97 1.84
C SER A 85 13.75 1.97 1.04
N LYS A 86 14.80 1.48 0.37
CA LYS A 86 15.63 2.35 -0.51
C LYS A 86 14.80 3.00 -1.63
N LYS A 87 13.83 2.29 -2.20
CA LYS A 87 12.94 2.80 -3.26
C LYS A 87 12.06 3.92 -2.71
N ILE A 88 11.39 3.68 -1.57
CA ILE A 88 10.55 4.68 -0.90
C ILE A 88 11.36 5.94 -0.53
N LYS A 89 12.58 5.78 0.02
CA LYS A 89 13.46 6.94 0.31
C LYS A 89 13.75 7.81 -0.92
N LYS A 90 13.95 7.18 -2.08
CA LYS A 90 14.19 7.88 -3.34
C LYS A 90 12.93 8.65 -3.78
N LEU A 91 11.75 8.03 -3.64
CA LEU A 91 10.46 8.67 -3.94
C LEU A 91 10.20 9.88 -3.04
N ILE A 92 10.39 9.74 -1.72
CA ILE A 92 10.26 10.86 -0.76
C ILE A 92 11.17 12.03 -1.16
N LYS A 93 12.42 11.75 -1.54
CA LYS A 93 13.37 12.80 -1.96
C LYS A 93 12.94 13.50 -3.25
N ASN A 94 12.36 12.76 -4.19
CA ASN A 94 11.90 13.31 -5.46
C ASN A 94 10.62 14.14 -5.30
N ALA A 95 9.72 13.76 -4.40
CA ALA A 95 8.47 14.48 -4.12
C ALA A 95 8.68 15.83 -3.41
N LYS A 96 9.83 16.03 -2.75
CA LYS A 96 10.21 17.28 -2.07
C LYS A 96 10.90 18.32 -2.99
N ARG A 97 11.00 18.05 -4.30
CA ARG A 97 11.56 18.97 -5.31
C ARG A 97 10.46 19.56 -6.16
#